data_AF-A0A8B6G918-F1
#
_entry.id   AF-A0A8B6G918-F1
#
_cell.length_a   1.000
_cell.length_b   1.000
_cell.length_c   1.000
_cell.angle_alpha   90.00
_cell.angle_beta   90.00
_cell.angle_gamma   90.00
#
_symmetry.space_group_name_H-M   'P 1'
#
loop_
_entity.id
_entity.type
_entity.pdbx_description
1 polymer ?
#
loop_
_entity_poly.entity_id
_entity_poly.type
_entity_poly.pdbx_seq_one_letter_code
_entity_poly.pdbx_strand_id
1 'polypeptide(L)'
;MATKLPKPVMKGLWVKSYAYHMKVATVLTVASVGLYKAWEEYFFTSRWTAFEKTYDMEKDFQRKMKAGVFQCIDSNGVIRKDDD
;
A
#
# COMPACT_ATOMS: atom_id res chain seq x y z
N MET A 1 -12.81 61.82 1.83
CA MET A 1 -12.99 61.49 0.39
C MET A 1 -13.09 59.98 0.27
N ALA A 2 -14.18 59.46 -0.30
CA ALA A 2 -14.38 58.01 -0.43
C ALA A 2 -13.53 57.46 -1.60
N THR A 3 -12.61 56.55 -1.30
CA THR A 3 -11.75 55.92 -2.30
C THR A 3 -12.58 55.05 -3.22
N LYS A 4 -12.59 55.35 -4.52
CA LYS A 4 -13.39 54.64 -5.51
C LYS A 4 -12.77 53.25 -5.76
N LEU A 5 -13.55 52.18 -5.64
CA LEU A 5 -13.06 50.83 -5.91
C LEU A 5 -12.71 50.67 -7.41
N PRO A 6 -11.56 50.08 -7.75
CA PRO A 6 -11.22 49.79 -9.14
C PRO A 6 -12.16 48.70 -9.70
N LYS A 7 -12.44 48.78 -11.01
CA LYS A 7 -13.33 47.81 -11.67
C LYS A 7 -12.66 46.43 -11.70
N PRO A 8 -13.33 45.36 -11.21
CA PRO A 8 -12.78 44.01 -11.24
C PRO A 8 -12.82 43.41 -12.66
N VAL A 9 -12.07 42.34 -12.86
CA VAL A 9 -12.12 41.55 -14.09
C VAL A 9 -13.43 40.75 -14.10
N MET A 10 -14.29 41.01 -15.09
CA MET A 10 -15.62 40.37 -15.20
C MET A 10 -15.73 39.34 -16.33
N LYS A 11 -14.70 39.18 -17.17
CA LYS A 11 -14.69 38.25 -18.32
C LYS A 11 -13.63 37.18 -18.12
N GLY A 12 -13.87 35.97 -18.66
CA GLY A 12 -12.89 34.89 -18.67
C GLY A 12 -12.59 34.26 -17.30
N LEU A 13 -13.43 34.52 -16.29
CA LEU A 13 -13.27 34.01 -14.92
C LEU A 13 -13.20 32.47 -14.90
N TRP A 14 -14.04 31.81 -15.71
CA TRP A 14 -14.06 30.36 -15.82
C TRP A 14 -12.75 29.79 -16.35
N VAL A 15 -12.22 30.33 -17.44
CA VAL A 15 -10.94 29.87 -18.03
C VAL A 15 -9.79 30.03 -17.03
N LYS A 16 -9.77 31.14 -16.28
CA LYS A 16 -8.76 31.40 -15.24
C LYS A 16 -8.87 30.40 -14.09
N SER A 17 -10.09 30.14 -13.61
CA SER A 17 -10.36 29.17 -12.55
C SER A 17 -10.02 27.74 -12.99
N TYR A 18 -10.42 27.34 -14.20
CA TYR A 18 -10.13 26.03 -14.75
C TYR A 18 -8.63 25.77 -14.87
N ALA A 19 -7.88 26.71 -15.46
CA ALA A 19 -6.42 26.58 -15.58
C ALA A 19 -5.72 26.50 -14.21
N TYR A 20 -6.25 27.20 -13.19
CA TYR A 20 -5.74 27.11 -11.83
C TYR A 20 -6.01 25.72 -11.22
N HIS A 21 -7.25 25.24 -11.27
CA HIS A 21 -7.62 23.95 -10.70
C HIS A 21 -6.93 22.77 -11.39
N MET A 22 -6.70 22.83 -12.70
CA MET A 22 -5.95 21.78 -13.41
C MET A 22 -4.52 21.68 -12.89
N LYS A 23 -3.84 22.80 -12.63
CA LYS A 23 -2.48 22.78 -12.06
C LYS A 23 -2.48 22.19 -10.64
N VAL A 24 -3.42 22.63 -9.82
CA VAL A 24 -3.55 22.13 -8.43
C VAL A 24 -3.86 20.63 -8.42
N ALA A 25 -4.79 20.18 -9.27
CA ALA A 25 -5.15 18.77 -9.40
C ALA A 25 -3.93 17.93 -9.78
N THR A 26 -3.15 18.34 -10.80
CA THR A 26 -1.94 17.61 -11.20
C THR A 26 -0.94 17.47 -10.06
N VAL A 27 -0.70 18.53 -9.29
CA VAL A 27 0.23 18.48 -8.15
C VAL A 27 -0.30 17.54 -7.07
N LEU A 28 -1.60 17.60 -6.75
CA LEU A 28 -2.22 16.73 -5.76
C LEU A 28 -2.15 15.26 -6.17
N THR A 29 -2.40 14.93 -7.43
CA THR A 29 -2.34 13.55 -7.93
C THR A 29 -0.93 12.97 -7.84
N VAL A 30 0.09 13.76 -8.21
CA VAL A 30 1.49 13.33 -8.11
C VAL A 30 1.87 13.12 -6.64
N ALA A 31 1.49 14.04 -5.76
CA ALA A 31 1.73 13.92 -4.33
C ALA A 31 1.04 12.68 -3.73
N SER A 32 -0.22 12.42 -4.08
CA SER A 32 -0.96 11.27 -3.54
C SER A 32 -0.34 9.94 -3.98
N VAL A 33 0.10 9.83 -5.23
CA VAL A 33 0.77 8.61 -5.72
C VAL A 33 2.11 8.41 -5.03
N GLY A 34 2.90 9.48 -4.85
CA GLY A 34 4.16 9.42 -4.11
C GLY A 34 3.98 8.96 -2.67
N LEU A 35 2.97 9.50 -1.97
CA LEU A 35 2.64 9.10 -0.60
C LEU A 35 2.19 7.64 -0.52
N TYR A 36 1.34 7.21 -1.44
CA TYR A 36 0.87 5.81 -1.49
C TYR A 36 2.03 4.84 -1.67
N LYS A 37 2.93 5.12 -2.62
CA LYS A 37 4.09 4.25 -2.88
C LYS A 37 5.04 4.18 -1.68
N ALA A 38 5.33 5.32 -1.05
CA ALA A 38 6.17 5.35 0.15
C ALA A 38 5.52 4.58 1.32
N TRP A 39 4.21 4.70 1.47
CA TRP A 39 3.46 3.90 2.45
C TRP A 39 3.58 2.41 2.15
N GLU A 40 3.35 2.00 0.91
CA GLU A 40 3.38 0.59 0.50
C GLU A 40 4.75 -0.04 0.76
N GLU A 41 5.83 0.64 0.37
CA GLU A 41 7.21 0.19 0.61
C GLU A 41 7.51 0.08 2.12
N TYR A 42 7.07 1.07 2.91
CA TYR A 42 7.30 1.08 4.34
C TYR A 42 6.54 -0.02 5.08
N PHE A 43 5.32 -0.35 4.67
CA PHE A 43 4.51 -1.32 5.41
C PHE A 43 4.59 -2.73 4.86
N PHE A 44 4.49 -2.93 3.55
CA PHE A 44 4.36 -4.28 2.99
C PHE A 44 5.72 -4.86 2.62
N THR A 45 6.48 -4.13 1.82
CA THR A 45 7.78 -4.60 1.33
C THR A 45 8.79 -4.75 2.47
N SER A 46 8.84 -3.79 3.39
CA SER A 46 9.74 -3.88 4.54
C SER A 46 9.40 -5.06 5.47
N ARG A 47 8.10 -5.34 5.68
CA ARG A 47 7.65 -6.43 6.55
C ARG A 47 7.91 -7.78 5.92
N TRP A 48 7.68 -7.91 4.62
CA TRP A 48 7.97 -9.15 3.89
C TRP A 48 9.47 -9.44 3.89
N THR A 49 10.30 -8.45 3.56
CA THR A 49 11.76 -8.60 3.59
C THR A 49 12.31 -8.85 5.00
N ALA A 50 11.74 -8.23 6.04
CA ALA A 50 12.10 -8.51 7.43
C ALA A 50 11.70 -9.94 7.85
N PHE A 51 10.54 -10.41 7.39
CA PHE A 51 10.10 -11.80 7.61
C PHE A 51 11.07 -12.78 6.95
N GLU A 52 11.35 -12.63 5.66
CA GLU A 52 12.27 -13.53 4.92
C GLU A 52 13.66 -13.61 5.57
N LYS A 53 14.21 -12.50 6.06
CA LYS A 53 15.52 -12.50 6.72
C LYS A 53 15.58 -13.34 8.01
N THR A 54 14.45 -13.51 8.68
CA THR A 54 14.36 -14.22 9.97
C THR A 54 13.63 -15.55 9.85
N TYR A 55 13.09 -15.88 8.67
CA TYR A 55 12.25 -17.03 8.47
C TYR A 55 13.08 -18.29 8.24
N ASP A 56 12.92 -19.24 9.16
CA ASP A 56 13.47 -20.59 9.05
C ASP A 56 12.33 -21.54 8.66
N MET A 57 12.40 -22.06 7.43
CA MET A 57 11.39 -22.96 6.86
C MET A 57 11.25 -24.25 7.64
N GLU A 58 12.36 -24.81 8.13
CA GLU A 58 12.36 -26.10 8.83
C GLU A 58 11.70 -25.95 10.20
N LYS A 59 12.02 -24.86 10.90
CA LYS A 59 11.39 -24.55 12.20
C LYS A 59 9.89 -24.29 12.07
N ASP A 60 9.46 -23.59 11.02
CA ASP A 60 8.04 -23.33 10.76
C ASP A 60 7.29 -24.62 10.40
N PHE A 61 7.91 -25.46 9.57
CA PHE A 61 7.40 -26.77 9.21
C PHE A 61 7.23 -27.66 10.44
N GLN A 62 8.25 -27.80 11.28
CA GLN A 62 8.17 -28.60 12.50
C GLN A 62 7.09 -28.08 13.46
N ARG A 63 6.90 -26.76 13.56
CA ARG A 63 5.81 -26.16 14.35
C ARG A 63 4.44 -26.55 13.81
N LYS A 64 4.24 -26.49 12.49
CA LYS A 64 2.96 -26.82 11.83
C LYS A 64 2.68 -28.32 11.81
N MET A 65 3.72 -29.13 11.66
CA MET A 65 3.66 -30.58 11.75
C MET A 65 3.19 -31.01 13.14
N LYS A 66 3.82 -30.47 14.20
CA LYS A 66 3.39 -30.73 15.59
C LYS A 66 1.97 -30.24 15.87
N ALA A 67 1.53 -29.18 15.19
CA ALA A 67 0.16 -28.69 15.28
C ALA A 67 -0.86 -29.53 14.48
N GLY A 68 -0.42 -30.57 13.75
CA GLY A 68 -1.30 -31.47 13.01
C GLY A 68 -2.00 -30.83 11.81
N VAL A 69 -1.40 -29.77 11.23
CA VAL A 69 -2.00 -29.03 10.11
C VAL A 69 -1.90 -29.79 8.79
N PHE A 70 -0.89 -30.66 8.66
CA PHE A 70 -0.64 -31.39 7.42
C PHE A 70 -1.46 -32.68 7.36
N GLN A 71 -2.07 -32.96 6.21
CA GLN A 71 -2.77 -34.22 5.94
C GLN A 71 -1.80 -35.36 5.62
N CYS A 72 -0.70 -35.03 4.92
CA CYS A 72 0.29 -36.00 4.45
C CYS A 72 1.27 -36.48 5.53
N ILE A 73 1.41 -35.76 6.64
CA ILE A 73 2.42 -36.02 7.67
C ILE A 73 1.79 -35.87 9.04
N ASP A 74 1.92 -36.89 9.88
CA ASP A 74 1.41 -36.88 11.25
C ASP A 74 2.30 -36.02 12.19
N SER A 75 1.82 -35.72 13.39
CA SER A 75 2.53 -34.89 14.39
C SER A 75 3.91 -35.42 14.78
N ASN A 76 4.15 -36.71 14.52
CA ASN A 76 5.38 -37.43 14.83
C ASN A 76 6.34 -37.55 13.62
N GLY A 77 6.04 -36.90 12.49
CA GLY A 77 6.88 -36.91 11.29
C GLY A 77 6.76 -38.17 10.44
N VAL A 78 5.74 -39.01 10.69
CA VAL A 78 5.45 -40.18 9.86
C VAL A 78 4.55 -39.76 8.71
N ILE A 79 4.98 -40.04 7.48
CA ILE A 79 4.16 -39.81 6.29
C ILE A 79 2.97 -40.77 6.35
N ARG A 80 1.75 -40.23 6.37
CA ARG A 80 0.56 -41.05 6.17
C ARG A 80 0.58 -41.49 4.71
N LYS A 81 0.70 -42.79 4.48
CA LYS A 81 0.30 -43.35 3.20
C LYS A 81 -1.22 -43.26 3.20
N ASP A 82 -1.76 -42.51 2.26
CA ASP A 82 -3.19 -42.56 1.99
C ASP A 82 -3.49 -44.03 1.62
N ASP A 83 -4.20 -44.73 2.51
CA ASP A 83 -4.79 -46.03 2.21
C ASP A 83 -5.96 -45.75 1.25
N ASP A 84 -5.66 -45.60 -0.05
CA ASP A 84 -6.65 -45.73 -1.14
C ASP A 84 -7.11 -47.20 -1.26
#